data_AF-A0A9P7GYT3-F1
#
_entry.id   AF-A0A9P7GYT3-F1
#
_cell.length_a   1.000
_cell.length_b   1.000
_cell.length_c   1.000
_cell.angle_alpha   90.00
_cell.angle_beta   90.00
_cell.angle_gamma   90.00
#
_symmetry.space_group_name_H-M   'P 1'
#
loop_
_entity.id
_entity.type
_entity.pdbx_description
1 polymer ?
#
loop_
_entity_poly.entity_id
_entity_poly.type
_entity_poly.pdbx_seq_one_letter_code
_entity_poly.pdbx_strand_id
1 'polypeptide(L)'
;MAPSTPLPKKAGFPPLSTSLITATKVLSIVRVAVGGACFFAPQLTCSLHHYHVPAPYLLFVRMMGAREAINGALLYTARDENESDGGRRSIARALWVGLLADSTDICSLLYGVIVGEVGTTIAGIVGGGAVGGITMAVMMLRGLRPS
;
A
#
# COMPACT_ATOMS: atom_id res chain seq x y z
N MET A 1 -27.29 -28.74 -30.11
CA MET A 1 -26.55 -27.97 -29.08
C MET A 1 -27.58 -27.41 -28.12
N ALA A 2 -27.63 -27.92 -26.89
CA ALA A 2 -28.54 -27.39 -25.89
C ALA A 2 -28.00 -26.02 -25.39
N PRO A 3 -28.83 -24.98 -25.27
CA PRO A 3 -28.41 -23.71 -24.70
C PRO A 3 -27.96 -23.95 -23.25
N SER A 4 -26.70 -23.63 -22.95
CA SER A 4 -26.16 -23.71 -21.60
C SER A 4 -26.90 -22.71 -20.71
N THR A 5 -27.72 -23.21 -19.81
CA THR A 5 -28.41 -22.41 -18.80
C THR A 5 -27.37 -21.68 -17.94
N PRO A 6 -27.40 -20.34 -17.85
CA PRO A 6 -26.47 -19.60 -17.00
C PRO A 6 -26.67 -20.02 -15.55
N LEU A 7 -25.56 -20.43 -14.90
CA LEU A 7 -25.59 -20.86 -13.51
C LEU A 7 -26.11 -19.73 -12.61
N PRO A 8 -26.95 -20.04 -11.61
CA PRO A 8 -27.49 -19.05 -10.70
C PRO A 8 -26.34 -18.37 -9.95
N LYS A 9 -26.32 -17.03 -9.97
CA LYS A 9 -25.40 -16.18 -9.20
C LYS A 9 -25.52 -16.62 -7.74
N LYS A 10 -24.55 -17.40 -7.22
CA LYS A 10 -24.52 -17.84 -5.82
C LYS A 10 -24.74 -16.61 -4.95
N ALA A 11 -25.69 -16.71 -4.01
CA ALA A 11 -26.08 -15.63 -3.09
C ALA A 11 -24.82 -14.99 -2.51
N GLY A 12 -24.45 -13.87 -3.12
CA GLY A 12 -23.11 -13.29 -3.01
C GLY A 12 -22.98 -12.54 -1.70
N PHE A 13 -21.76 -12.54 -1.17
CA PHE A 13 -21.38 -11.70 -0.05
C PHE A 13 -21.96 -10.28 -0.20
N PRO A 14 -22.33 -9.62 0.93
CA PRO A 14 -22.83 -8.26 0.86
C PRO A 14 -21.82 -7.37 0.12
N PRO A 15 -22.31 -6.43 -0.72
CA PRO A 15 -21.45 -5.54 -1.47
C PRO A 15 -20.50 -4.79 -0.52
N LEU A 16 -19.30 -4.49 -1.00
CA LEU A 16 -18.33 -3.72 -0.23
C LEU A 16 -18.89 -2.33 0.07
N SER A 17 -18.60 -1.82 1.28
CA SER A 17 -19.01 -0.46 1.63
C SER A 17 -18.28 0.55 0.74
N THR A 18 -19.00 1.60 0.32
CA THR A 18 -18.44 2.69 -0.51
C THR A 18 -17.20 3.29 0.13
N SER A 19 -17.21 3.46 1.45
CA SER A 19 -16.07 3.99 2.21
C SER A 19 -14.82 3.11 2.07
N LEU A 20 -14.97 1.78 2.09
CA LEU A 20 -13.85 0.85 1.92
C LEU A 20 -13.29 0.92 0.50
N ILE A 21 -14.16 0.98 -0.52
CA ILE A 21 -13.75 1.11 -1.92
C ILE A 21 -12.96 2.41 -2.12
N THR A 22 -13.49 3.53 -1.61
CA THR A 22 -12.83 4.84 -1.69
C THR A 22 -11.50 4.83 -0.93
N ALA A 23 -11.45 4.29 0.29
CA ALA A 23 -10.21 4.18 1.04
C ALA A 23 -9.16 3.33 0.30
N THR A 24 -9.57 2.22 -0.33
CA THR A 24 -8.69 1.36 -1.15
C THR A 24 -8.10 2.13 -2.33
N LYS A 25 -8.94 2.88 -3.04
CA LYS A 25 -8.50 3.69 -4.18
C LYS A 25 -7.58 4.83 -3.75
N VAL A 26 -7.92 5.54 -2.68
CA VAL A 26 -7.08 6.64 -2.17
C VAL A 26 -5.72 6.09 -1.74
N LEU A 27 -5.70 5.02 -0.94
CA LEU A 27 -4.46 4.42 -0.46
C LEU A 27 -3.58 3.94 -1.63
N SER A 28 -4.17 3.24 -2.61
CA SER A 28 -3.42 2.78 -3.79
C SER A 28 -2.86 3.93 -4.62
N ILE A 29 -3.63 4.98 -4.89
CA ILE A 29 -3.16 6.17 -5.63
C ILE A 29 -2.01 6.85 -4.89
N VAL A 30 -2.14 7.05 -3.58
CA VAL A 30 -1.08 7.67 -2.76
C VAL A 30 0.20 6.85 -2.84
N ARG A 31 0.12 5.53 -2.70
CA ARG A 31 1.29 4.63 -2.83
C ARG A 31 1.95 4.72 -4.20
N VAL A 32 1.16 4.71 -5.27
CA VAL A 32 1.68 4.86 -6.64
C VAL A 32 2.34 6.22 -6.85
N ALA A 33 1.71 7.30 -6.40
CA ALA A 33 2.22 8.65 -6.58
C ALA A 33 3.52 8.88 -5.78
N VAL A 34 3.54 8.50 -4.50
CA VAL A 34 4.72 8.63 -3.63
C VAL A 34 5.84 7.73 -4.11
N GLY A 35 5.54 6.46 -4.41
CA GLY A 35 6.52 5.50 -4.92
C GLY A 35 7.12 5.95 -6.27
N GLY A 36 6.26 6.41 -7.18
CA GLY A 36 6.67 6.94 -8.47
C GLY A 36 7.54 8.20 -8.34
N ALA A 37 7.17 9.13 -7.46
CA ALA A 37 7.96 10.34 -7.19
C ALA A 37 9.36 9.97 -6.66
N CYS A 38 9.45 9.08 -5.66
CA CYS A 38 10.72 8.57 -5.14
C CYS A 38 11.55 7.81 -6.19
N PHE A 39 10.92 7.17 -7.17
CA PHE A 39 11.62 6.47 -8.25
C PHE A 39 12.21 7.44 -9.30
N PHE A 40 11.40 8.37 -9.80
CA PHE A 40 11.82 9.26 -10.89
C PHE A 40 12.63 10.46 -10.40
N ALA A 41 12.28 11.03 -9.24
CA ALA A 41 12.87 12.26 -8.73
C ALA A 41 13.22 12.17 -7.22
N PRO A 42 14.02 11.18 -6.78
CA PRO A 42 14.30 10.94 -5.36
C PRO A 42 14.83 12.18 -4.61
N GLN A 43 15.75 12.94 -5.23
CA GLN A 43 16.30 14.14 -4.61
C GLN A 43 15.24 15.23 -4.40
N LEU A 44 14.37 15.45 -5.39
CA LEU A 44 13.30 16.42 -5.29
C LEU A 44 12.30 15.98 -4.21
N THR A 45 11.84 14.74 -4.27
CA THR A 45 10.88 14.20 -3.31
C THR A 45 11.40 14.27 -1.87
N CYS A 46 12.64 13.86 -1.63
CA CYS A 46 13.23 13.95 -0.29
C CYS A 46 13.49 15.41 0.14
N SER A 47 13.85 16.30 -0.79
CA SER A 47 14.07 17.73 -0.48
C SER A 47 12.82 18.46 0.00
N LEU A 48 11.62 18.05 -0.44
CA LEU A 48 10.34 18.57 0.05
C LEU A 48 10.14 18.33 1.56
N HIS A 49 10.87 17.37 2.10
CA HIS A 49 10.88 16.99 3.51
C HIS A 49 12.17 17.44 4.22
N HIS A 50 12.91 18.39 3.64
CA HIS A 50 14.20 18.87 4.12
C HIS A 50 15.23 17.75 4.30
N TYR A 51 15.10 16.65 3.55
CA TYR A 51 16.04 15.54 3.58
C TYR A 51 16.89 15.51 2.30
N HIS A 52 18.20 15.73 2.47
CA HIS A 52 19.15 15.60 1.38
C HIS A 52 19.70 14.17 1.35
N VAL A 53 19.37 13.43 0.29
CA VAL A 53 19.90 12.07 0.07
C VAL A 53 21.26 12.15 -0.62
N PRO A 54 22.35 11.69 0.02
CA PRO A 54 23.65 11.60 -0.65
C PRO A 54 23.56 10.76 -1.93
N ALA A 55 24.30 11.14 -2.97
CA ALA A 55 24.30 10.46 -4.27
C ALA A 55 24.42 8.92 -4.22
N PRO A 56 25.28 8.31 -3.36
CA PRO A 56 25.38 6.85 -3.29
C PRO A 56 24.10 6.15 -2.82
N TYR A 57 23.24 6.84 -2.06
CA TYR A 57 22.01 6.26 -1.50
C TYR A 57 20.78 6.48 -2.40
N LEU A 58 20.92 7.20 -3.51
CA LEU A 58 19.80 7.46 -4.43
C LEU A 58 19.23 6.17 -5.04
N LEU A 59 20.06 5.14 -5.24
CA LEU A 59 19.59 3.86 -5.75
C LEU A 59 18.62 3.18 -4.76
N PHE A 60 18.91 3.25 -3.46
CA PHE A 60 18.04 2.70 -2.42
C PHE A 60 16.67 3.39 -2.40
N VAL A 61 16.64 4.72 -2.47
CA VAL A 61 15.36 5.47 -2.53
C VAL A 61 14.53 5.07 -3.74
N ARG A 62 15.17 4.84 -4.90
CA ARG A 62 14.47 4.35 -6.09
C ARG A 62 13.92 2.95 -5.91
N MET A 63 14.69 2.02 -5.35
CA MET A 63 14.22 0.65 -5.10
C MET A 63 13.01 0.62 -4.15
N MET A 64 13.06 1.42 -3.09
CA MET A 64 11.95 1.58 -2.13
C MET A 64 10.73 2.20 -2.81
N GLY A 65 10.94 3.25 -3.61
CA GLY A 65 9.88 3.91 -4.38
C GLY A 65 9.21 2.98 -5.40
N ALA A 66 10.00 2.18 -6.13
CA ALA A 66 9.49 1.19 -7.08
C ALA A 66 8.62 0.14 -6.37
N ARG A 67 9.10 -0.41 -5.26
CA ARG A 67 8.34 -1.38 -4.45
C ARG A 67 7.02 -0.78 -3.97
N GLU A 68 7.04 0.47 -3.50
CA GLU A 68 5.83 1.14 -3.03
C GLU A 68 4.83 1.40 -4.17
N ALA A 69 5.31 1.80 -5.33
CA ALA A 69 4.47 1.96 -6.51
C ALA A 69 3.84 0.64 -6.97
N ILE A 70 4.60 -0.45 -6.94
CA ILE A 70 4.11 -1.81 -7.27
C ILE A 70 3.04 -2.24 -6.27
N ASN A 71 3.25 -2.04 -4.97
CA ASN A 71 2.25 -2.36 -3.94
C ASN A 71 0.96 -1.55 -4.12
N GLY A 72 1.10 -0.26 -4.46
CA GLY A 72 -0.02 0.60 -4.81
C GLY A 72 -0.79 0.11 -6.04
N ALA A 73 -0.09 -0.24 -7.11
CA ALA A 73 -0.70 -0.77 -8.34
C ALA A 73 -1.38 -2.12 -8.12
N LEU A 74 -0.78 -3.01 -7.32
CA LEU A 74 -1.37 -4.28 -6.91
C LEU A 74 -2.68 -4.04 -6.17
N LEU A 75 -2.71 -3.09 -5.22
CA LEU A 75 -3.92 -2.75 -4.49
C LEU A 75 -4.99 -2.09 -5.37
N TYR A 76 -4.58 -1.24 -6.32
CA TYR A 76 -5.48 -0.59 -7.27
C TYR A 76 -6.23 -1.61 -8.15
N THR A 77 -5.51 -2.64 -8.59
CA THR A 77 -6.01 -3.69 -9.49
C THR A 77 -6.64 -4.88 -8.77
N ALA A 78 -6.55 -4.94 -7.44
CA ALA A 78 -7.01 -6.07 -6.64
C ALA A 78 -8.53 -6.26 -6.60
N ARG A 79 -9.33 -5.29 -7.05
CA ARG A 79 -10.79 -5.39 -7.02
C ARG A 79 -11.30 -6.04 -8.31
N ASP A 80 -11.91 -7.21 -8.17
CA ASP A 80 -12.69 -7.86 -9.23
C ASP A 80 -14.15 -8.04 -8.79
N GLU A 81 -15.07 -7.35 -9.48
CA GLU A 81 -16.50 -7.43 -9.20
C GLU A 81 -17.13 -8.74 -9.70
N ASN A 82 -16.42 -9.49 -10.54
CA ASN A 82 -16.88 -10.78 -11.08
C ASN A 82 -16.55 -11.97 -10.16
N GLU A 83 -15.68 -11.78 -9.16
CA GLU A 83 -15.35 -12.81 -8.19
C GLU A 83 -16.54 -13.11 -7.25
N SER A 84 -16.65 -14.36 -6.78
CA SER A 84 -17.74 -14.81 -5.90
C SER A 84 -17.81 -14.09 -4.56
N ASP A 85 -16.71 -13.49 -4.11
CA ASP A 85 -16.57 -12.71 -2.88
C ASP A 85 -16.52 -11.18 -3.13
N GLY A 86 -16.76 -10.75 -4.37
CA GLY A 86 -16.70 -9.34 -4.78
C GLY A 86 -15.29 -8.73 -4.69
N GLY A 87 -14.24 -9.55 -4.80
CA GLY A 87 -12.84 -9.12 -4.78
C GLY A 87 -12.25 -8.96 -3.38
N ARG A 88 -12.97 -9.37 -2.32
CA ARG A 88 -12.53 -9.22 -0.92
C ARG A 88 -11.19 -9.89 -0.66
N ARG A 89 -11.00 -11.13 -1.13
CA ARG A 89 -9.77 -11.90 -0.93
C ARG A 89 -8.58 -11.27 -1.64
N SER A 90 -8.78 -10.78 -2.86
CA SER A 90 -7.75 -10.14 -3.66
C SER A 90 -7.32 -8.80 -3.04
N ILE A 91 -8.27 -7.97 -2.60
CA ILE A 91 -7.98 -6.75 -1.83
C ILE A 91 -7.25 -7.08 -0.53
N ALA A 92 -7.71 -8.08 0.23
CA ALA A 92 -7.07 -8.48 1.48
C ALA A 92 -5.61 -8.90 1.26
N ARG A 93 -5.32 -9.67 0.21
CA ARG A 93 -3.95 -10.07 -0.14
C ARG A 93 -3.07 -8.87 -0.46
N ALA A 94 -3.55 -7.96 -1.30
CA ALA A 94 -2.80 -6.75 -1.64
C ALA A 94 -2.52 -5.87 -0.41
N LEU A 95 -3.50 -5.74 0.50
CA LEU A 95 -3.32 -5.03 1.77
C LEU A 95 -2.30 -5.71 2.67
N TRP A 96 -2.31 -7.05 2.77
CA TRP A 96 -1.30 -7.80 3.54
C TRP A 96 0.11 -7.61 2.98
N VAL A 97 0.28 -7.62 1.66
CA VAL A 97 1.59 -7.37 1.03
C VAL A 97 2.11 -5.97 1.39
N GLY A 98 1.27 -4.93 1.26
CA GLY A 98 1.64 -3.58 1.67
C GLY A 98 1.95 -3.47 3.16
N LEU A 99 1.14 -4.09 4.02
CA LEU A 99 1.33 -4.09 5.47
C LEU A 99 2.67 -4.72 5.89
N LEU A 100 3.06 -5.83 5.25
CA LEU A 100 4.35 -6.49 5.51
C LEU A 100 5.53 -5.62 5.06
N ALA A 101 5.40 -4.94 3.91
CA ALA A 101 6.41 -4.01 3.44
C ALA A 101 6.57 -2.83 4.43
N ASP A 102 5.49 -2.17 4.81
CA ASP A 102 5.50 -1.04 5.75
C ASP A 102 6.07 -1.45 7.12
N SER A 103 5.74 -2.65 7.60
CA SER A 103 6.26 -3.18 8.87
C SER A 103 7.78 -3.38 8.81
N THR A 104 8.27 -3.91 7.68
CA THR A 104 9.71 -4.13 7.45
C THR A 104 10.46 -2.79 7.40
N ASP A 105 9.85 -1.77 6.80
CA ASP A 105 10.40 -0.42 6.74
C ASP A 105 10.51 0.20 8.14
N ILE A 106 9.47 0.08 8.97
CA ILE A 106 9.51 0.57 10.36
C ILE A 106 10.60 -0.14 11.16
N CYS A 107 10.74 -1.46 11.04
CA CYS A 107 11.80 -2.20 11.71
C CYS A 107 13.19 -1.72 11.27
N SER A 108 13.37 -1.51 9.96
CA SER A 108 14.65 -1.02 9.40
C SER A 108 14.96 0.40 9.85
N LEU A 109 13.95 1.27 9.87
CA LEU A 109 14.06 2.65 10.34
C LEU A 109 14.40 2.70 11.83
N LEU A 110 13.71 1.89 12.64
CA LEU A 110 13.96 1.81 14.09
C LEU A 110 15.38 1.33 14.38
N TYR A 111 15.86 0.31 13.65
CA TYR A 111 17.23 -0.14 13.75
C TYR A 111 18.22 0.99 13.43
N GLY A 112 18.01 1.71 12.31
CA GLY A 112 18.85 2.84 11.92
C GLY A 112 18.85 3.98 12.96
N VAL A 113 17.73 4.22 13.64
CA VAL A 113 17.66 5.18 14.76
C VAL A 113 18.46 4.69 15.96
N ILE A 114 18.35 3.41 16.32
CA ILE A 114 19.05 2.81 17.47
C ILE A 114 20.57 2.86 17.26
N VAL A 115 21.06 2.59 16.05
CA VAL A 115 22.49 2.61 15.72
C VAL A 115 23.02 4.04 15.47
N GLY A 116 22.12 5.03 15.39
CA GLY A 116 22.47 6.43 15.16
C GLY A 116 22.74 6.79 13.69
N GLU A 117 22.35 5.93 12.75
CA GLU A 117 22.48 6.16 11.31
C GLU A 117 21.39 7.10 10.76
N VAL A 118 20.22 7.15 11.44
CA VAL A 118 19.06 7.92 11.01
C VAL A 118 18.68 8.99 12.04
N GLY A 119 18.61 10.25 11.60
CA GLY A 119 18.16 11.36 12.43
C GLY A 119 16.66 11.29 12.78
N THR A 120 16.29 11.86 13.94
CA THR A 120 14.91 11.82 14.47
C THR A 120 13.89 12.47 13.55
N THR A 121 14.25 13.52 12.81
CA THR A 121 13.37 14.18 11.83
C THR A 121 12.97 13.24 10.70
N ILE A 122 13.94 12.51 10.12
CA ILE A 122 13.69 11.55 9.03
C ILE A 122 12.87 10.38 9.56
N ALA A 123 13.23 9.89 10.75
CA ALA A 123 12.48 8.85 11.44
C ALA A 123 11.02 9.25 11.67
N GLY A 124 10.76 10.50 12.03
CA GLY A 124 9.40 11.02 12.21
C GLY A 124 8.60 11.05 10.90
N ILE A 125 9.19 11.53 9.81
CA ILE A 125 8.49 11.65 8.52
C ILE A 125 8.20 10.28 7.91
N VAL A 126 9.24 9.43 7.81
CA VAL A 126 9.11 8.08 7.23
C VAL A 126 8.26 7.19 8.13
N GLY A 127 8.51 7.22 9.44
CA GLY A 127 7.75 6.46 10.42
C GLY A 127 6.29 6.87 10.49
N GLY A 128 5.99 8.18 10.42
CA GLY A 128 4.63 8.69 10.41
C GLY A 128 3.83 8.21 9.19
N GLY A 129 4.44 8.26 8.00
CA GLY A 129 3.83 7.73 6.77
C GLY A 129 3.53 6.24 6.86
N ALA A 130 4.51 5.44 7.30
CA ALA A 130 4.35 3.99 7.45
C ALA A 130 3.28 3.63 8.49
N VAL A 131 3.28 4.28 9.66
CA VAL A 131 2.26 4.05 10.70
C VAL A 131 0.86 4.40 10.20
N GLY A 132 0.71 5.48 9.44
CA GLY A 132 -0.55 5.85 8.79
C GLY A 132 -1.03 4.79 7.78
N GLY A 133 -0.13 4.32 6.92
CA GLY A 133 -0.39 3.26 5.93
C GLY A 133 -0.82 1.95 6.58
N ILE A 134 -0.11 1.52 7.63
CA ILE A 134 -0.42 0.34 8.44
C ILE A 134 -1.80 0.47 9.08
N THR A 135 -2.08 1.61 9.73
CA THR A 135 -3.35 1.85 10.41
C THR A 135 -4.52 1.76 9.44
N MET A 136 -4.40 2.40 8.27
CA MET A 136 -5.40 2.32 7.21
C MET A 136 -5.59 0.89 6.70
N ALA A 137 -4.49 0.18 6.41
CA ALA A 137 -4.55 -1.20 5.94
C ALA A 137 -5.23 -2.14 6.96
N VAL A 138 -4.93 -2.00 8.25
CA VAL A 138 -5.57 -2.78 9.32
C VAL A 138 -7.06 -2.47 9.42
N MET A 139 -7.46 -1.19 9.37
CA MET A 139 -8.88 -0.81 9.40
C MET A 139 -9.64 -1.39 8.20
N MET A 140 -9.05 -1.33 7.01
CA MET A 140 -9.64 -1.91 5.80
C MET A 140 -9.75 -3.44 5.89
N LEU A 141 -8.70 -4.13 6.36
CA LEU A 141 -8.73 -5.57 6.58
C LEU A 141 -9.82 -6.00 7.56
N ARG A 142 -10.10 -5.19 8.60
CA ARG A 142 -11.23 -5.43 9.52
C ARG A 142 -12.57 -5.24 8.81
N GLY A 143 -12.71 -4.23 7.96
CA GLY A 143 -13.92 -3.98 7.15
C GLY A 143 -14.18 -5.03 6.07
N LEU A 144 -13.17 -5.81 5.67
CA LEU A 144 -13.33 -6.91 4.71
C LEU A 144 -13.89 -8.20 5.34
N ARG A 145 -13.87 -8.35 6.67
CA ARG A 145 -14.40 -9.54 7.33
C ARG A 145 -15.92 -9.60 7.15
N PRO A 146 -16.49 -10.79 6.83
CA PRO A 146 -17.92 -10.96 6.83
C PRO A 146 -18.43 -10.72 8.27
N SER A 147 -19.37 -9.80 8.41
CA SER A 147 -20.12 -9.52 9.64
C SER A 147 -21.16 -10.59 9.90
#